data_AF-A0A068RUE1-F1
#
_entry.id   AF-A0A068RUE1-F1
#
_cell.length_a   1.000
_cell.length_b   1.000
_cell.length_c   1.000
_cell.angle_alpha   90.00
_cell.angle_beta   90.00
_cell.angle_gamma   90.00
#
_symmetry.space_group_name_H-M   'P 1'
#
loop_
_entity.id
_entity.type
_entity.pdbx_description
1 polymer ?
#
loop_
_entity_poly.entity_id
_entity_poly.type
_entity_poly.pdbx_seq_one_letter_code
_entity_poly.pdbx_strand_id
1 'polypeptide(L)'
;MVTQSDFGRLVGLVSSIRVFPLCFHTAQFSPMDTFVPTSSFNTEQLAGSTLVLPSVSIGNVPQLTCDLFVHTLGLERVGFINNDAVMSVAGKREGVQGPGVAVAVEVK
;
A
#
# COMPACT_ATOMS: atom_id res chain seq x y z
N MET A 1 -5.18 16.37 -28.02
CA MET A 1 -6.52 16.69 -27.49
C MET A 1 -7.45 15.60 -28.02
N VAL A 2 -7.68 14.55 -27.24
CA VAL A 2 -8.48 13.38 -27.64
C VAL A 2 -9.94 13.66 -27.29
N THR A 3 -10.84 13.57 -28.25
CA THR A 3 -12.27 13.88 -28.06
C THR A 3 -13.03 12.67 -27.54
N GLN A 4 -14.11 12.90 -26.76
CA GLN A 4 -14.88 11.85 -26.07
C GLN A 4 -15.45 10.75 -27.00
N SER A 5 -15.52 10.98 -28.31
CA SER A 5 -15.92 9.98 -29.31
C SER A 5 -14.89 8.86 -29.55
N ASP A 6 -13.61 9.09 -29.23
CA ASP A 6 -12.55 8.11 -29.44
C ASP A 6 -12.48 7.07 -28.30
N PHE A 7 -13.00 7.40 -27.12
CA PHE A 7 -13.03 6.49 -25.96
C PHE A 7 -14.08 5.39 -26.12
N GLY A 8 -15.24 5.71 -26.74
CA GLY A 8 -16.34 4.76 -26.92
C GLY A 8 -16.04 3.61 -27.89
N ARG A 9 -15.15 3.83 -28.88
CA ARG A 9 -14.74 2.77 -29.83
C ARG A 9 -13.62 1.87 -29.31
N LEU A 10 -12.81 2.34 -28.35
CA LEU A 10 -11.81 1.51 -27.68
C LEU A 10 -12.43 0.55 -26.65
N VAL A 11 -13.53 0.94 -26.01
CA VAL A 11 -14.23 0.10 -25.02
C VAL A 11 -15.00 -1.07 -25.69
N GLY A 12 -15.43 -0.91 -26.95
CA GLY A 12 -16.13 -1.97 -27.70
C GLY A 12 -15.22 -3.05 -28.31
N LEU A 13 -13.92 -2.81 -28.44
CA LEU A 13 -13.00 -3.72 -29.16
C LEU A 13 -12.16 -4.62 -28.25
N VAL A 14 -12.20 -4.42 -26.93
CA VAL A 14 -11.47 -5.25 -25.95
C VAL A 14 -12.34 -6.44 -25.46
N SER A 15 -13.63 -6.48 -25.83
CA SER A 15 -14.55 -7.55 -25.45
C SER A 15 -14.38 -8.86 -26.25
N SER A 16 -13.47 -8.94 -27.23
CA SER A 16 -13.41 -10.10 -28.14
C SER A 16 -12.01 -10.63 -28.48
N ILE A 17 -11.00 -10.37 -27.65
CA ILE A 17 -9.72 -11.08 -27.76
C ILE A 17 -9.75 -12.27 -26.79
N ARG A 18 -10.13 -13.44 -27.30
CA ARG A 18 -9.87 -14.72 -26.65
C ARG A 18 -8.43 -15.14 -26.96
N VAL A 19 -7.49 -14.83 -26.08
CA VAL A 19 -6.22 -15.57 -26.01
C VAL A 19 -6.42 -16.75 -25.05
N PHE A 20 -6.34 -17.97 -25.58
CA PHE A 20 -6.33 -19.24 -24.84
C PHE A 20 -5.01 -19.96 -25.21
N PRO A 21 -4.39 -20.77 -24.34
CA PRO A 21 -3.89 -20.49 -23.00
C PRO A 21 -2.36 -20.73 -22.97
N LEU A 22 -1.55 -19.74 -22.58
CA LEU A 22 -0.12 -19.93 -22.32
C LEU A 22 0.10 -19.84 -20.82
N CYS A 23 0.09 -20.98 -20.10
CA CYS A 23 0.39 -21.15 -18.67
C CYS A 23 0.40 -19.86 -17.81
N PHE A 24 -0.70 -19.11 -17.83
CA PHE A 24 -1.04 -18.27 -16.71
C PHE A 24 -1.68 -19.24 -15.74
N HIS A 25 -0.88 -19.69 -14.77
CA HIS A 25 -1.46 -19.92 -13.46
C HIS A 25 -2.34 -18.69 -13.22
N THR A 26 -3.65 -18.91 -13.19
CA THR A 26 -4.55 -18.02 -12.50
C THR A 26 -3.99 -17.94 -11.09
N ALA A 27 -3.08 -16.99 -10.85
CA ALA A 27 -2.87 -16.49 -9.52
C ALA A 27 -4.25 -15.98 -9.16
N GLN A 28 -4.98 -16.81 -8.40
CA GLN A 28 -6.19 -16.41 -7.75
C GLN A 28 -5.79 -15.17 -6.97
N PHE A 29 -6.14 -13.99 -7.48
CA PHE A 29 -6.07 -12.77 -6.70
C PHE A 29 -7.16 -12.94 -5.65
N SER A 30 -6.82 -13.69 -4.61
CA SER A 30 -7.55 -13.71 -3.36
C SER A 30 -7.67 -12.24 -2.94
N PRO A 31 -8.80 -11.79 -2.38
CA PRO A 31 -8.82 -10.54 -1.63
C PRO A 31 -7.84 -10.70 -0.46
N MET A 32 -6.56 -10.45 -0.72
CA MET A 32 -5.54 -10.36 0.31
C MET A 32 -5.84 -9.08 1.04
N ASP A 33 -6.20 -9.19 2.31
CA ASP A 33 -6.27 -8.07 3.23
C ASP A 33 -4.93 -7.32 3.16
N THR A 34 -4.93 -6.25 2.38
CA THR A 34 -3.72 -5.49 2.01
C THR A 34 -3.16 -4.79 3.24
N PHE A 35 -4.00 -4.52 4.23
CA PHE A 35 -3.62 -4.00 5.53
C PHE A 35 -3.70 -5.10 6.60
N VAL A 36 -2.60 -5.32 7.30
CA VAL A 36 -2.50 -6.26 8.41
C VAL A 36 -2.37 -5.46 9.71
N PRO A 37 -3.42 -5.43 10.57
CA PRO A 37 -3.37 -4.72 11.84
C PRO A 37 -2.43 -5.42 12.83
N THR A 38 -1.89 -4.68 13.79
CA THR A 38 -1.25 -5.29 14.96
C THR A 38 -2.31 -5.99 15.82
N SER A 39 -1.89 -6.99 16.59
CA SER A 39 -2.80 -7.83 17.39
C SER A 39 -3.65 -7.07 18.41
N SER A 40 -3.21 -5.88 18.81
CA SER A 40 -3.89 -5.03 19.80
C SER A 40 -4.71 -3.89 19.19
N PHE A 41 -4.71 -3.73 17.85
CA PHE A 41 -5.33 -2.58 17.21
C PHE A 41 -6.74 -2.88 16.69
N ASN A 42 -7.70 -2.01 17.03
CA ASN A 42 -9.05 -2.05 16.48
C ASN A 42 -9.13 -1.16 15.24
N THR A 43 -9.40 -1.76 14.07
CA THR A 43 -9.44 -1.06 12.78
C THR A 43 -10.54 -0.01 12.68
N GLU A 44 -11.61 -0.10 13.48
CA GLU A 44 -12.67 0.90 13.54
C GLU A 44 -12.17 2.27 14.03
N GLN A 45 -11.06 2.30 14.77
CA GLN A 45 -10.43 3.54 15.25
C GLN A 45 -9.88 4.41 14.10
N LEU A 46 -9.69 3.84 12.91
CA LEU A 46 -9.29 4.61 11.72
C LEU A 46 -10.47 5.35 11.08
N ALA A 47 -11.71 5.05 11.44
CA ALA A 47 -12.88 5.70 10.87
C ALA A 47 -12.88 7.21 11.20
N GLY A 48 -12.97 8.04 10.16
CA GLY A 48 -12.91 9.50 10.31
C GLY A 48 -11.50 10.07 10.51
N SER A 49 -10.46 9.23 10.53
CA SER A 49 -9.07 9.70 10.52
C SER A 49 -8.67 10.27 9.15
N THR A 50 -7.62 11.08 9.13
CA THR A 50 -7.03 11.58 7.88
C THR A 50 -5.80 10.74 7.53
N LEU A 51 -5.81 10.11 6.35
CA LEU A 51 -4.65 9.39 5.84
C LEU A 51 -3.65 10.35 5.20
N VAL A 52 -2.44 10.39 5.75
CA VAL A 52 -1.29 11.04 5.12
C VAL A 52 -0.44 9.98 4.45
N LEU A 53 -0.44 9.96 3.11
CA LEU A 53 0.33 9.00 2.32
C LEU A 53 1.52 9.71 1.66
N PRO A 54 2.78 9.42 2.07
CA PRO A 54 3.94 10.03 1.45
C PRO A 54 4.14 9.49 0.03
N SER A 55 4.35 10.38 -0.93
CA SER A 55 4.79 9.99 -2.27
C SER A 55 6.31 9.83 -2.31
N VAL A 56 6.80 8.82 -3.04
CA VAL A 56 8.22 8.72 -3.36
C VAL A 56 8.55 9.84 -4.33
N SER A 57 9.43 10.75 -3.92
CA SER A 57 9.79 11.92 -4.71
C SER A 57 11.24 12.34 -4.49
N ILE A 58 11.67 13.39 -5.19
CA ILE A 58 13.06 13.88 -5.14
C ILE A 58 13.46 14.18 -3.69
N GLY A 59 14.58 13.60 -3.27
CA GLY A 59 15.12 13.78 -1.92
C GLY A 59 14.32 13.09 -0.80
N ASN A 60 13.30 12.29 -1.13
CA ASN A 60 12.44 11.61 -0.17
C ASN A 60 11.80 12.55 0.88
N VAL A 61 11.54 13.81 0.48
CA VAL A 61 11.02 14.83 1.39
C VAL A 61 9.70 14.42 2.05
N PRO A 62 8.71 13.82 1.35
CA PRO A 62 7.49 13.34 1.98
C PRO A 62 7.74 12.24 3.03
N GLN A 63 8.67 11.30 2.78
CA GLN A 63 8.99 10.25 3.75
C GLN A 63 9.66 10.83 5.00
N LEU A 64 10.61 11.75 4.84
CA LEU A 64 11.26 12.43 5.96
C LEU A 64 10.28 13.33 6.73
N THR A 65 9.32 13.96 6.04
CA THR A 65 8.26 14.75 6.69
C THR A 65 7.35 13.85 7.53
N CYS A 66 6.95 12.69 7.00
CA CYS A 66 6.17 11.71 7.77
C CYS A 66 6.95 11.17 8.97
N ASP A 67 8.26 10.94 8.83
CA ASP A 67 9.12 10.52 9.95
C ASP A 67 9.10 11.56 11.09
N LEU A 68 9.21 12.85 10.75
CA LEU A 68 9.07 13.93 11.73
C LEU A 68 7.68 13.96 12.38
N PHE A 69 6.59 13.76 11.63
CA PHE A 69 5.24 13.70 12.21
C PHE A 69 5.10 12.54 13.18
N VAL A 70 5.56 11.34 12.80
CA VAL A 70 5.49 10.14 13.64
C VAL A 70 6.26 10.36 14.94
N HIS A 71 7.49 10.86 14.86
CA HIS A 71 8.31 11.10 16.05
C HIS A 71 7.82 12.26 16.91
N THR A 72 7.36 13.36 16.30
CA THR A 72 6.89 14.55 17.04
C THR A 72 5.57 14.30 17.76
N LEU A 73 4.65 13.57 17.13
CA LEU A 73 3.33 13.26 17.70
C LEU A 73 3.32 11.96 18.51
N GLY A 74 4.42 11.19 18.50
CA GLY A 74 4.52 9.91 19.19
C GLY A 74 3.57 8.85 18.63
N LEU A 75 3.40 8.79 17.30
CA LEU A 75 2.50 7.84 16.65
C LEU A 75 3.05 6.40 16.75
N GLU A 76 2.21 5.47 17.17
CA GLU A 76 2.58 4.06 17.34
C GLU A 76 2.14 3.21 16.15
N ARG A 77 2.90 2.16 15.81
CA ARG A 77 2.51 1.28 14.70
C ARG A 77 1.17 0.59 14.99
N VAL A 78 0.17 0.87 14.16
CA VAL A 78 -1.16 0.23 14.18
C VAL A 78 -1.28 -0.96 13.20
N GLY A 79 -0.38 -1.05 12.22
CA GLY A 79 -0.32 -2.18 11.30
C GLY A 79 0.72 -1.98 10.19
N PHE A 80 0.63 -2.78 9.14
CA PHE A 80 1.49 -2.69 7.97
C PHE A 80 0.78 -3.16 6.70
N ILE A 81 1.34 -2.82 5.54
CA ILE A 81 0.80 -3.23 4.25
C ILE A 81 1.51 -4.50 3.78
N ASN A 82 0.74 -5.55 3.51
CA ASN A 82 1.22 -6.80 2.94
C ASN A 82 0.66 -6.97 1.53
N ASN A 83 1.47 -6.62 0.53
CA ASN A 83 1.08 -6.68 -0.87
C ASN A 83 2.30 -6.96 -1.75
N ASP A 84 2.16 -7.80 -2.77
CA ASP A 84 3.22 -8.15 -3.72
C ASP A 84 3.75 -6.95 -4.52
N ALA A 85 2.99 -5.85 -4.61
CA ALA A 85 3.43 -4.60 -5.22
C ALA A 85 4.41 -3.79 -4.34
N VAL A 86 4.59 -4.17 -3.08
CA VAL A 86 5.52 -3.53 -2.15
C VAL A 86 6.82 -4.31 -2.10
N MET A 87 7.95 -3.62 -2.25
CA MET A 87 9.27 -4.24 -2.14
C MET A 87 9.45 -4.93 -0.78
N SER A 88 9.86 -6.19 -0.78
CA SER A 88 10.11 -6.94 0.45
C SER A 88 11.37 -6.43 1.16
N VAL A 89 11.20 -5.79 2.31
CA VAL A 89 12.30 -5.27 3.14
C VAL A 89 12.03 -5.63 4.59
N ALA A 90 13.10 -6.01 5.31
CA ALA A 90 13.08 -6.21 6.75
C ALA A 90 14.24 -5.42 7.38
N GLY A 91 13.94 -4.70 8.46
CA GLY A 91 14.92 -3.91 9.22
C GLY A 91 14.68 -4.00 10.72
N LYS A 92 15.57 -3.39 11.50
CA LYS A 92 15.37 -3.25 12.95
C LYS A 92 14.25 -2.25 13.21
N ARG A 93 13.29 -2.60 14.07
CA ARG A 93 12.23 -1.67 14.50
C ARG A 93 12.80 -0.56 15.39
N GLU A 94 12.47 0.67 15.07
CA GLU A 94 12.84 1.85 15.84
C GLU A 94 11.98 2.01 17.11
N GLY A 95 12.54 2.62 18.16
CA GLY A 95 11.80 2.99 19.38
C GLY A 95 11.46 1.84 20.33
N VAL A 96 11.80 0.59 20.01
CA VAL A 96 11.51 -0.57 20.86
C VAL A 96 12.78 -1.12 21.51
N GLN A 97 12.80 -1.21 22.83
CA GLN A 97 13.83 -1.96 23.56
C GLN A 97 13.46 -3.45 23.58
N GLY A 98 13.78 -4.15 22.49
CA GLY A 98 13.45 -5.58 22.36
C GLY A 98 13.47 -6.06 20.90
N PRO A 99 13.09 -7.33 20.65
CA PRO A 99 12.95 -7.84 19.30
C PRO A 99 11.82 -7.13 18.57
N GLY A 100 12.09 -6.64 17.36
CA GLY A 100 11.10 -5.99 16.52
C GLY A 100 11.60 -5.80 15.10
N VAL A 101 10.73 -6.04 14.12
CA VAL A 101 11.04 -5.91 12.69
C VAL A 101 10.27 -4.73 12.09
N ALA A 102 10.99 -3.86 11.40
CA ALA A 102 10.45 -2.87 10.49
C ALA A 102 10.26 -3.47 9.10
N VAL A 103 9.17 -3.09 8.44
CA VAL A 103 8.84 -3.54 7.08
C VAL A 103 8.75 -2.34 6.14
N ALA A 104 8.64 -2.59 4.84
CA ALA A 104 8.69 -1.53 3.83
C ALA A 104 7.60 -0.45 3.98
N VAL A 105 6.37 -0.83 4.36
CA VAL A 105 5.25 0.09 4.53
C VAL A 105 4.52 -0.21 5.83
N GLU A 106 4.57 0.74 6.76
CA GLU A 106 3.91 0.68 8.06
C GLU A 106 2.80 1.73 8.14
N VAL A 107 1.76 1.42 8.91
CA VAL A 107 0.73 2.38 9.30
C VAL A 107 0.95 2.70 10.77
N LYS A 108 0.99 3.99 11.08
CA LYS A 108 1.20 4.57 12.42
C LYS A 108 -0.03 5.35 12.84
#